data_AF-A0A352NGK9-F1
#
_entry.id   AF-A0A352NGK9-F1
#
_cell.length_a   1.000
_cell.length_b   1.000
_cell.length_c   1.000
_cell.angle_alpha   90.00
_cell.angle_beta   90.00
_cell.angle_gamma   90.00
#
_symmetry.space_group_name_H-M   'P 1'
#
loop_
_entity.id
_entity.type
_entity.pdbx_description
1 polymer ?
#
loop_
_entity_poly.entity_id
_entity_poly.type
_entity_poly.pdbx_seq_one_letter_code
_entity_poly.pdbx_strand_id
1 'polypeptide(L)' 'QTGVTQVMDKVKKLGYEAQEDDKVTTNDSKTTGFCILGMDCADCAAKLEKRISKAPGVEMARDNFGASKMTVT' A
#
# COMPACT_ATOMS: atom_id res chain seq x y z
N GLN A 1 -12.05 -0.87 9.17
CA GLN A 1 -11.17 -0.75 7.99
C GLN A 1 -9.85 -0.09 8.43
N THR A 2 -9.08 -0.71 9.33
CA THR A 2 -8.05 -0.03 10.15
C THR A 2 -6.65 0.02 9.52
N GLY A 3 -6.37 -0.73 8.45
CA GLY A 3 -5.08 -0.69 7.76
C GLY A 3 -4.89 0.54 6.86
N VAL A 4 -5.95 0.97 6.17
CA VAL A 4 -5.94 2.04 5.15
C VAL A 4 -5.34 3.35 5.67
N THR A 5 -5.81 3.83 6.83
CA THR A 5 -5.35 5.09 7.41
C THR A 5 -3.85 5.07 7.73
N GLN A 6 -3.35 3.93 8.22
CA GLN A 6 -1.94 3.77 8.55
C GLN A 6 -1.05 3.68 7.31
N VAL A 7 -1.58 3.07 6.24
CA VAL A 7 -0.90 3.01 4.94
C VAL A 7 -0.72 4.45 4.43
N MET A 8 -1.80 5.23 4.35
CA MET A 8 -1.76 6.61 3.86
C MET A 8 -0.83 7.53 4.67
N ASP A 9 -0.86 7.44 6.00
CA ASP A 9 0.03 8.23 6.87
C ASP A 9 1.51 7.93 6.60
N LYS A 10 1.87 6.64 6.47
CA LYS A 10 3.25 6.23 6.19
C LYS A 10 3.70 6.66 4.80
N VAL A 11 2.84 6.51 3.80
CA VAL A 11 3.14 6.90 2.41
C VAL A 11 3.41 8.41 2.36
N LYS A 12 2.54 9.23 2.97
CA LYS A 12 2.76 10.69 3.09
C LYS A 12 4.03 11.05 3.84
N LYS A 13 4.35 10.37 4.95
CA LYS A 13 5.59 10.61 5.71
C LYS A 13 6.86 10.32 4.92
N LEU A 14 6.77 9.49 3.88
CA LEU A 14 7.88 9.18 2.99
C LEU A 14 7.92 10.10 1.76
N GLY A 15 6.96 11.02 1.62
CA GLY A 15 6.87 11.97 0.52
C GLY A 15 6.18 11.41 -0.73
N TYR A 16 5.50 10.27 -0.61
CA TYR A 16 4.73 9.66 -1.69
C TYR A 16 3.24 9.95 -1.52
N GLU A 17 2.45 9.73 -2.57
CA GLU A 17 1.00 9.75 -2.50
C GLU A 17 0.43 8.35 -2.76
N ALA A 18 -0.54 7.93 -1.94
CA ALA A 18 -1.28 6.69 -2.11
C ALA A 18 -2.74 7.01 -2.35
N GLN A 19 -3.33 6.37 -3.35
CA GLN A 19 -4.75 6.46 -3.65
C GLN A 19 -5.37 5.08 -3.59
N GLU A 20 -6.52 4.92 -2.94
CA GLU A 20 -7.19 3.61 -2.89
C GLU A 20 -7.66 3.21 -4.30
N ASP A 21 -7.27 2.02 -4.75
CA ASP A 21 -7.73 1.44 -6.01
C ASP A 21 -9.03 0.67 -5.72
N ASP A 22 -10.16 1.36 -5.89
CA ASP A 22 -11.52 0.82 -5.68
C ASP A 22 -11.78 -0.51 -6.44
N LYS A 23 -10.99 -0.79 -7.48
CA LYS A 23 -11.07 -2.04 -8.27
C LYS A 23 -10.54 -3.29 -7.55
N VAL A 24 -9.72 -3.14 -6.51
CA VAL A 24 -9.20 -4.24 -5.70
C VAL A 24 -9.92 -4.22 -4.35
N THR A 25 -11.17 -4.67 -4.37
CA THR A 25 -11.93 -5.03 -3.17
C THR A 25 -12.69 -6.32 -3.48
N THR A 26 -12.08 -7.46 -3.17
CA THR A 26 -12.76 -8.76 -3.24
C THR A 26 -13.64 -8.92 -2.00
N ASN A 27 -14.95 -9.04 -2.19
CA ASN A 27 -15.93 -9.15 -1.10
C ASN A 27 -15.72 -10.37 -0.16
N ASP A 28 -14.85 -11.30 -0.53
CA ASP A 28 -14.59 -12.56 0.17
C ASP A 28 -13.26 -12.57 0.97
N SER A 29 -12.34 -11.64 0.68
CA SER A 29 -11.06 -11.49 1.36
C SER A 29 -10.76 -10.00 1.46
N LYS A 30 -10.58 -9.48 2.68
CA LYS A 30 -10.32 -8.06 3.03
C LYS A 30 -9.01 -7.52 2.45
N THR A 31 -8.91 -7.55 1.14
CA THR A 31 -7.76 -7.14 0.37
C THR A 31 -8.09 -5.78 -0.21
N THR A 32 -7.29 -4.78 0.13
CA THR A 32 -7.43 -3.41 -0.36
C THR A 32 -6.24 -3.08 -1.27
N GLY A 33 -6.53 -2.64 -2.49
CA GLY A 33 -5.50 -2.11 -3.37
C GLY A 33 -5.30 -0.61 -3.17
N PHE A 34 -4.06 -0.17 -3.37
CA PHE A 34 -3.64 1.22 -3.41
C PHE A 34 -2.79 1.44 -4.65
N CYS A 35 -2.90 2.60 -5.26
CA CYS A 35 -2.05 3.09 -6.32
C CYS A 35 -1.05 4.07 -5.69
N ILE A 36 0.25 3.80 -5.82
CA ILE A 36 1.28 4.71 -5.29
C ILE A 36 1.80 5.58 -6.43
N LEU A 37 1.65 6.90 -6.27
CA LEU A 37 2.13 7.89 -7.23
C LEU A 37 3.56 8.32 -6.89
N GLY A 38 4.37 8.51 -7.93
CA GLY A 38 5.76 8.95 -7.78
C GLY A 38 6.73 7.85 -7.33
N MET A 39 6.29 6.60 -7.26
CA MET A 39 7.17 5.46 -7.04
C MET A 39 7.84 5.07 -8.36
N ASP A 40 9.11 5.46 -8.53
CA ASP A 40 9.95 5.12 -9.71
C ASP A 40 11.17 4.24 -9.33
N CYS A 41 11.33 3.92 -8.04
CA CYS A 41 12.48 3.16 -7.55
C CYS A 41 12.05 1.88 -6.82
N ALA A 42 12.44 0.73 -7.37
CA ALA A 42 12.15 -0.59 -6.78
C ALA A 42 12.69 -0.75 -5.35
N ASP A 43 13.86 -0.18 -5.04
CA ASP A 43 14.40 -0.17 -3.68
C ASP A 43 13.51 0.64 -2.71
N CYS A 44 12.94 1.75 -3.19
CA CYS A 44 12.05 2.56 -2.35
C CYS A 44 10.69 1.87 -2.15
N ALA A 45 10.20 1.20 -3.20
CA ALA A 45 9.02 0.35 -3.16
C ALA A 45 9.15 -0.73 -2.07
N ALA A 46 10.25 -1.49 -2.08
CA ALA A 46 10.51 -2.54 -1.10
C ALA A 46 10.64 -1.98 0.34
N LYS A 47 11.22 -0.78 0.50
CA LYS A 47 11.26 -0.11 1.80
C LYS A 47 9.87 0.30 2.26
N LEU A 48 9.05 0.86 1.38
CA LEU A 48 7.67 1.25 1.67
C LEU A 48 6.86 0.02 2.09
N GLU A 49 6.88 -1.06 1.30
CA GLU A 49 6.21 -2.32 1.60
C GLU A 49 6.54 -2.81 3.01
N LYS A 50 7.83 -2.92 3.36
CA LYS A 50 8.27 -3.33 4.69
C LYS A 50 7.79 -2.40 5.80
N ARG A 51 7.66 -1.11 5.53
CA ARG A 51 7.14 -0.14 6.52
C ARG A 51 5.63 -0.31 6.69
N ILE A 52 4.90 -0.51 5.60
CA ILE A 52 3.44 -0.67 5.60
C ILE A 52 3.04 -2.02 6.19
N SER A 53 3.78 -3.10 5.90
CA SER A 53 3.57 -4.42 6.53
C SER A 53 3.75 -4.39 8.05
N LYS A 54 4.52 -3.44 8.58
CA LYS A 54 4.66 -3.20 10.04
C LYS A 54 3.60 -2.26 10.60
N ALA A 55 2.64 -1.81 9.80
CA ALA A 55 1.56 -0.96 10.26
C ALA A 55 0.53 -1.80 11.04
N PRO A 56 -0.01 -1.31 12.16
CA PRO A 56 -1.07 -2.00 12.87
C PRO A 56 -2.34 -2.04 12.00
N GLY A 57 -2.93 -3.22 11.88
CA GLY A 57 -4.10 -3.44 11.02
C GLY A 57 -3.77 -3.81 9.56
N VAL A 58 -2.49 -4.06 9.25
CA VAL A 58 -2.04 -4.70 8.01
C VAL A 58 -1.48 -6.07 8.39
N GLU A 59 -2.12 -7.14 7.92
CA GLU A 59 -1.62 -8.50 8.04
C GLU A 59 -0.55 -8.78 6.99
N MET A 60 -0.77 -8.30 5.76
CA MET A 60 0.13 -8.51 4.65
C MET A 60 0.16 -7.29 3.74
N ALA A 61 1.33 -6.92 3.26
CA ALA A 61 1.49 -5.88 2.25
C ALA A 61 2.33 -6.43 1.11
N ARG A 62 1.85 -6.25 -0.12
CA ARG A 62 2.58 -6.55 -1.34
C ARG A 62 2.60 -5.33 -2.24
N ASP A 63 3.80 -4.88 -2.56
CA ASP A 63 3.99 -3.87 -3.56
C ASP A 63 4.22 -4.50 -4.94
N ASN A 64 3.64 -3.90 -5.96
CA ASN A 64 3.83 -4.23 -7.35
C ASN A 64 4.21 -2.97 -8.13
N PHE A 65 5.44 -2.51 -7.91
CA PHE A 65 6.10 -1.42 -8.62
C PHE A 65 5.85 -1.43 -10.13
N GLY A 66 5.95 -2.60 -10.78
CA GLY A 66 5.75 -2.73 -12.24
C GLY A 66 4.33 -2.37 -12.73
N ALA A 67 3.33 -2.36 -11.84
CA ALA A 67 1.99 -1.86 -12.14
C ALA A 67 1.61 -0.63 -11.29
N SER A 68 2.56 -0.04 -10.56
CA SER A 68 2.35 1.10 -9.65
C SER A 68 1.23 0.86 -8.63
N LYS A 69 1.05 -0.40 -8.20
CA LYS A 69 -0.02 -0.83 -7.31
C LYS A 69 0.53 -1.54 -6.10
N MET A 70 -0.14 -1.40 -4.98
CA MET A 70 0.18 -2.02 -3.71
C MET A 70 -1.08 -2.63 -3.12
N THR A 71 -1.02 -3.89 -2.76
CA THR A 71 -2.13 -4.63 -2.20
C THR A 71 -1.87 -4.92 -0.73
N VAL A 72 -2.83 -4.63 0.14
CA VAL A 72 -2.76 -4.99 1.55
C VAL A 72 -3.92 -5.89 1.95
N THR A 73 -3.69 -6.72 2.94
CA THR A 73 -4.68 -7.55 3.62
C THR A 73 -4.59 -7.32 5.12
#